data_AF-A0AAD6Z941-F1
#
_entry.id   AF-A0AAD6Z941-F1
#
_cell.length_a   1.000
_cell.length_b   1.000
_cell.length_c   1.000
_cell.angle_alpha   90.00
_cell.angle_beta   90.00
_cell.angle_gamma   90.00
#
_symmetry.space_group_name_H-M   'P 1'
#
loop_
_entity.id
_entity.type
_entity.pdbx_description
1 polymer ?
#
loop_
_entity_poly.entity_id
_entity_poly.type
_entity_poly.pdbx_seq_one_letter_code
_entity_poly.pdbx_strand_id
1 'polypeptide(L)'
;MMKCLEKYGLEFEVVLPSSDLQREMPLWHHPGEDNTKPQGNSGAKAKCLRANHSVATVGSGADAAERRYDLLHWKSVNCPCDACEDDRARGCNNPHDCAQTADRKLNLLHPEWNPKNINIPQLTEEPQVADESTTFHIPDEIESLGEGLHVLTKRQGEPRERRRPHVTGEPQDQPVHQTPRAAQAAGGFGYECNDPRNTNFRIPAPWTQSSQVAEIAATLEAVRNTDSETELTLVSLHDYVSKAMTEKLPEMEREGWVDIRHNKILKCLAAELKMRKAKTKFVVAKQGSAAQKLCHEAMRLAKLGTTGTRTREIELDIPAGTKLTGIRLQGNRQKTFYKGIREIKTQALEPRSSTKHKLNEVKASLKTLRGRLVTDKEIWRSLCDKTFLPRTSQFLWRAMHNAHRVGHYWTHILECQDRATCQYCGEEESLEHILLRCKSPGAEIIWNAAEKLWKERELDWPEVSLGSILGCGLVGFKNETGRPSQSTRRLYKILMSESAYTIWIIRNDRVISRSGEPLSEAEIINKWILT
;
A
#
# COMPACT_ATOMS: atom_id res chain seq x y z
N MET A 1 -25.30 -14.60 9.44
CA MET A 1 -24.00 -14.13 8.93
C MET A 1 -24.04 -12.69 8.42
N MET A 2 -24.75 -12.37 7.33
CA MET A 2 -24.70 -11.04 6.69
C MET A 2 -24.98 -9.85 7.62
N LYS A 3 -26.01 -9.93 8.48
CA LYS A 3 -26.29 -8.87 9.49
C LYS A 3 -25.12 -8.62 10.45
N CYS A 4 -24.36 -9.66 10.76
CA CYS A 4 -23.17 -9.54 11.62
C CYS A 4 -22.04 -8.83 10.87
N LEU A 5 -21.80 -9.20 9.61
CA LEU A 5 -20.82 -8.53 8.75
C LEU A 5 -21.11 -7.03 8.66
N GLU A 6 -22.35 -6.67 8.36
CA GLU A 6 -22.79 -5.28 8.27
C GLU A 6 -22.61 -4.52 9.60
N LYS A 7 -23.05 -5.11 10.72
CA LYS A 7 -22.93 -4.52 12.07
C LYS A 7 -21.49 -4.15 12.41
N TYR A 8 -20.52 -4.98 12.01
CA TYR A 8 -19.10 -4.79 12.33
C TYR A 8 -18.29 -4.19 11.18
N GLY A 9 -18.93 -3.82 10.06
CA GLY A 9 -18.25 -3.28 8.88
C GLY A 9 -17.24 -4.25 8.26
N LEU A 10 -17.55 -5.55 8.32
CA LEU A 10 -16.79 -6.62 7.68
C LEU A 10 -17.33 -6.84 6.27
N GLU A 11 -16.45 -7.21 5.34
CA GLU A 11 -16.83 -7.75 4.05
C GLU A 11 -16.35 -9.19 3.94
N PHE A 12 -17.06 -9.99 3.15
CA PHE A 12 -16.69 -11.36 2.88
C PHE A 12 -16.30 -11.47 1.41
N GLU A 13 -15.00 -11.63 1.16
CA GLU A 13 -14.40 -11.60 -0.17
C GLU A 13 -13.52 -12.84 -0.34
N VAL A 14 -13.78 -13.60 -1.39
CA VAL A 14 -13.04 -14.82 -1.72
C VAL A 14 -12.89 -14.89 -3.23
N VAL A 15 -11.67 -15.19 -3.70
CA VAL A 15 -11.39 -15.37 -5.13
C VAL A 15 -11.61 -16.81 -5.56
N LEU A 16 -11.16 -17.77 -4.74
CA LEU A 16 -11.26 -19.19 -5.03
C LEU A 16 -11.76 -19.93 -3.77
N PRO A 17 -13.08 -20.04 -3.57
CA PRO A 17 -13.63 -20.79 -2.44
C PRO A 17 -13.55 -22.30 -2.71
N SER A 18 -13.20 -23.09 -1.70
CA SER A 18 -13.27 -24.55 -1.81
C SER A 18 -14.71 -25.04 -1.96
N SER A 19 -14.88 -26.26 -2.48
CA SER A 19 -16.22 -26.89 -2.59
C SER A 19 -16.93 -26.97 -1.23
N ASP A 20 -16.18 -27.28 -0.16
CA ASP A 20 -16.73 -27.34 1.19
C ASP A 20 -17.19 -25.97 1.66
N LEU A 21 -16.38 -24.92 1.47
CA LEU A 21 -16.75 -23.56 1.80
C LEU A 21 -17.99 -23.12 1.02
N GLN A 22 -18.04 -23.37 -0.29
CA GLN A 22 -19.21 -23.08 -1.12
C GLN A 22 -20.47 -23.72 -0.52
N ARG A 23 -20.41 -24.99 -0.11
CA ARG A 23 -21.56 -25.73 0.44
C ARG A 23 -21.98 -25.23 1.82
N GLU A 24 -21.06 -24.75 2.65
CA GLU A 24 -21.35 -24.17 3.97
C GLU A 24 -22.05 -22.80 3.91
N MET A 25 -21.87 -22.06 2.82
CA MET A 25 -22.42 -20.70 2.69
C MET A 25 -23.95 -20.67 2.74
N PRO A 26 -24.55 -19.60 3.29
CA PRO A 26 -26.01 -19.48 3.35
C PRO A 26 -26.59 -19.28 1.95
N LEU A 27 -27.55 -20.11 1.52
CA LEU A 27 -28.18 -19.97 0.19
C LEU A 27 -29.02 -18.69 0.06
N TRP A 28 -29.55 -18.21 1.19
CA TRP A 28 -30.47 -17.07 1.24
C TRP A 28 -29.75 -15.80 1.69
N HIS A 29 -29.93 -14.71 0.94
CA HIS A 29 -29.19 -13.47 1.15
C HIS A 29 -27.68 -13.72 1.05
N HIS A 30 -27.28 -14.54 0.09
CA HIS A 30 -25.90 -14.93 -0.13
C HIS A 30 -25.07 -13.71 -0.62
N PRO A 31 -23.82 -13.51 -0.17
CA PRO A 31 -23.00 -12.35 -0.56
C PRO A 31 -22.73 -12.29 -2.08
N GLY A 32 -22.57 -13.44 -2.73
CA GLY A 32 -22.43 -13.58 -4.18
C GLY A 32 -23.74 -13.68 -4.96
N GLU A 33 -24.85 -13.09 -4.50
CA GLU A 33 -26.09 -12.99 -5.29
C GLU A 33 -25.98 -11.92 -6.39
N ASP A 34 -26.43 -12.25 -7.61
CA ASP A 34 -26.55 -11.27 -8.70
C ASP A 34 -27.69 -10.28 -8.41
N ASN A 35 -27.36 -9.17 -7.74
CA ASN A 35 -28.30 -8.15 -7.30
C ASN A 35 -29.04 -7.43 -8.44
N THR A 36 -28.68 -7.67 -9.70
CA THR A 36 -29.42 -7.14 -10.86
C THR A 36 -30.71 -7.93 -11.13
N LYS A 37 -30.86 -9.12 -10.54
CA LYS A 37 -32.02 -10.00 -10.73
C LYS A 37 -32.91 -10.07 -9.48
N PRO A 38 -34.21 -10.34 -9.63
CA PRO A 38 -35.09 -10.60 -8.50
C PRO A 38 -34.67 -11.85 -7.72
N GLN A 39 -34.36 -11.70 -6.44
CA GLN A 39 -33.75 -12.76 -5.63
C GLN A 39 -34.71 -13.89 -5.20
N GLY A 40 -36.02 -13.66 -5.26
CA GLY A 40 -37.03 -14.68 -4.91
C GLY A 40 -37.03 -15.12 -3.44
N ASN A 41 -36.30 -14.44 -2.56
CA ASN A 41 -36.08 -14.87 -1.17
C ASN A 41 -37.37 -14.99 -0.33
N SER A 42 -38.45 -14.30 -0.70
CA SER A 42 -39.71 -14.23 0.06
C SER A 42 -40.87 -15.04 -0.54
N GLY A 43 -40.69 -15.70 -1.68
CA GLY A 43 -41.75 -16.46 -2.37
C GLY A 43 -42.27 -17.65 -1.56
N ALA A 44 -43.48 -18.13 -1.87
CA ALA A 44 -44.10 -19.25 -1.17
C ALA A 44 -43.22 -20.52 -1.19
N LYS A 45 -42.60 -20.82 -2.33
CA LYS A 45 -41.66 -21.94 -2.48
C LYS A 45 -40.35 -21.74 -1.72
N ALA A 46 -39.83 -20.51 -1.66
CA ALA A 46 -38.66 -20.19 -0.84
C ALA A 46 -38.95 -20.36 0.67
N LYS A 47 -40.15 -19.98 1.13
CA LYS A 47 -40.60 -20.24 2.50
C LYS A 47 -40.73 -21.74 2.77
N CYS A 48 -41.34 -22.49 1.84
CA CYS A 48 -41.46 -23.95 1.92
C CYS A 48 -40.07 -24.61 2.01
N LEU A 49 -39.13 -24.24 1.14
CA LEU A 49 -37.76 -24.76 1.15
C LEU A 49 -37.07 -24.57 2.51
N ARG A 50 -37.24 -23.42 3.15
CA ARG A 50 -36.68 -23.17 4.49
C ARG A 50 -37.39 -23.93 5.60
N ALA A 51 -38.72 -23.94 5.60
CA ALA A 51 -39.52 -24.48 6.71
C ALA A 51 -39.67 -26.00 6.66
N ASN A 52 -39.91 -26.56 5.47
CA ASN A 52 -40.32 -27.96 5.31
C ASN A 52 -39.20 -28.83 4.72
N HIS A 53 -38.26 -28.25 3.96
CA HIS A 53 -37.12 -28.97 3.39
C HIS A 53 -35.79 -28.70 4.13
N SER A 54 -35.80 -27.83 5.14
CA SER A 54 -34.61 -27.42 5.89
C SER A 54 -33.46 -26.87 5.01
N VAL A 55 -33.78 -26.29 3.86
CA VAL A 55 -32.77 -25.72 2.95
C VAL A 55 -32.32 -24.37 3.49
N ALA A 56 -31.11 -24.33 4.05
CA ALA A 56 -30.49 -23.15 4.64
C ALA A 56 -29.18 -22.75 3.94
N THR A 57 -28.39 -23.73 3.54
CA THR A 57 -27.07 -23.55 2.91
C THR A 57 -27.10 -23.86 1.42
N VAL A 58 -26.08 -23.40 0.70
CA VAL A 58 -25.86 -23.72 -0.72
C VAL A 58 -25.79 -25.22 -0.93
N GLY A 59 -25.11 -25.96 -0.04
CA GLY A 59 -25.06 -27.44 -0.08
C GLY A 59 -26.46 -28.06 0.01
N SER A 60 -27.25 -27.69 1.03
CA SER A 60 -28.63 -28.20 1.16
C SER A 60 -29.53 -27.82 -0.04
N GLY A 61 -29.27 -26.67 -0.68
CA GLY A 61 -29.96 -26.25 -1.89
C GLY A 61 -29.54 -27.07 -3.11
N ALA A 62 -28.25 -27.38 -3.24
CA ALA A 62 -27.70 -28.24 -4.29
C ALA A 62 -28.30 -29.64 -4.20
N ASP A 63 -28.29 -30.24 -3.01
CA ASP A 63 -28.86 -31.57 -2.75
C ASP A 63 -30.37 -31.59 -3.09
N ALA A 64 -31.11 -30.55 -2.69
CA ALA A 64 -32.53 -30.39 -3.01
C ALA A 64 -32.80 -30.16 -4.51
N ALA A 65 -31.84 -29.62 -5.27
CA ALA A 65 -31.95 -29.41 -6.70
C ALA A 65 -31.55 -30.66 -7.52
N GLU A 66 -30.57 -31.41 -7.03
CA GLU A 66 -29.94 -32.55 -7.68
C GLU A 66 -30.86 -33.77 -7.75
N ARG A 67 -31.71 -33.99 -6.75
CA ARG A 67 -32.73 -35.06 -6.75
C ARG A 67 -33.63 -35.12 -7.99
N ARG A 68 -33.73 -34.03 -8.76
CA ARG A 68 -34.48 -34.04 -10.04
C ARG A 68 -33.84 -34.92 -11.10
N TYR A 69 -32.57 -35.29 -10.91
CA TYR A 69 -31.80 -36.16 -11.79
C TYR A 69 -31.75 -37.62 -11.29
N ASP A 70 -32.36 -37.92 -10.15
CA ASP A 70 -32.51 -39.30 -9.67
C ASP A 70 -33.37 -40.11 -10.65
N LEU A 71 -32.98 -41.36 -10.88
CA LEU A 71 -33.67 -42.26 -11.82
C LEU A 71 -35.14 -42.50 -11.48
N LEU A 72 -35.49 -42.43 -10.20
CA LEU A 72 -36.85 -42.63 -9.69
C LEU A 72 -37.67 -41.33 -9.61
N HIS A 73 -37.09 -40.18 -9.95
CA HIS A 73 -37.75 -38.88 -9.83
C HIS A 73 -38.61 -38.55 -11.05
N TRP A 74 -39.88 -38.22 -10.82
CA TRP A 74 -40.84 -37.83 -11.86
C TRP A 74 -41.15 -36.32 -11.76
N LYS A 75 -41.37 -35.68 -12.91
CA LYS A 75 -41.79 -34.26 -12.99
C LYS A 75 -43.26 -34.09 -12.61
N SER A 76 -43.63 -34.50 -11.40
CA SER A 76 -45.00 -34.51 -10.88
C SER A 76 -45.05 -34.12 -9.40
N VAL A 77 -46.21 -33.65 -8.98
CA VAL A 77 -46.52 -33.32 -7.57
C VAL A 77 -46.49 -34.57 -6.69
N ASN A 78 -46.92 -35.71 -7.24
CA ASN A 78 -47.01 -37.00 -6.57
C ASN A 78 -45.87 -37.94 -6.98
N CYS A 79 -44.67 -37.40 -7.19
CA CYS A 79 -43.48 -38.20 -7.47
C CYS A 79 -43.29 -39.30 -6.40
N PRO A 80 -43.12 -40.58 -6.76
CA PRO A 80 -43.04 -41.69 -5.82
C PRO A 80 -41.65 -41.90 -5.20
N CYS A 81 -40.65 -41.08 -5.52
CA CYS A 81 -39.33 -41.23 -4.89
C CYS A 81 -39.37 -40.87 -3.40
N ASP A 82 -38.55 -41.57 -2.62
CA ASP A 82 -38.47 -41.44 -1.16
C ASP A 82 -38.32 -39.97 -0.71
N ALA A 83 -37.42 -39.21 -1.36
CA ALA A 83 -37.20 -37.81 -1.03
C ALA A 83 -38.44 -36.92 -1.24
N CYS A 84 -39.27 -37.19 -2.26
CA CYS A 84 -40.51 -36.46 -2.47
C CYS A 84 -41.62 -36.89 -1.51
N GLU A 85 -41.63 -38.16 -1.08
CA GLU A 85 -42.54 -38.66 -0.06
C GLU A 85 -42.25 -38.04 1.30
N ASP A 86 -40.99 -38.01 1.72
CA ASP A 86 -40.52 -37.36 2.95
C ASP A 86 -40.85 -35.87 2.98
N ASP A 87 -40.70 -35.18 1.85
CA ASP A 87 -41.08 -33.77 1.73
C ASP A 87 -42.58 -33.55 1.92
N ARG A 88 -43.42 -34.42 1.35
CA ARG A 88 -44.88 -34.35 1.52
C ARG A 88 -45.27 -34.65 2.96
N ALA A 89 -44.64 -35.62 3.60
CA ALA A 89 -44.82 -35.92 5.02
C ALA A 89 -44.47 -34.71 5.92
N ARG A 90 -43.48 -33.91 5.52
CA ARG A 90 -43.11 -32.63 6.17
C ARG A 90 -43.98 -31.43 5.76
N GLY A 91 -45.07 -31.65 5.02
CA GLY A 91 -46.05 -30.62 4.64
C GLY A 91 -45.75 -29.85 3.35
N CYS A 92 -44.87 -30.36 2.47
CA CYS A 92 -44.67 -29.78 1.15
C CYS A 92 -45.74 -30.24 0.15
N ASN A 93 -46.47 -29.29 -0.44
CA ASN A 93 -47.52 -29.60 -1.42
C ASN A 93 -47.00 -29.94 -2.82
N ASN A 94 -45.78 -29.54 -3.19
CA ASN A 94 -45.19 -29.88 -4.50
C ASN A 94 -43.66 -29.85 -4.40
N PRO A 95 -43.04 -31.01 -4.08
CA PRO A 95 -41.59 -31.17 -3.93
C PRO A 95 -40.80 -30.88 -5.20
N HIS A 96 -41.35 -31.21 -6.37
CA HIS A 96 -40.68 -30.98 -7.66
C HIS A 96 -40.48 -29.49 -7.94
N ASP A 97 -41.50 -28.67 -7.71
CA ASP A 97 -41.40 -27.21 -7.89
C ASP A 97 -40.48 -26.56 -6.85
N CYS A 98 -40.43 -27.10 -5.62
CA CYS A 98 -39.42 -26.70 -4.64
C CYS A 98 -37.99 -27.01 -5.14
N ALA A 99 -37.77 -28.19 -5.72
CA ALA A 99 -36.48 -28.58 -6.31
C ALA A 99 -36.07 -27.68 -7.48
N GLN A 100 -37.02 -27.33 -8.36
CA GLN A 100 -36.78 -26.36 -9.44
C GLN A 100 -36.48 -24.96 -8.89
N THR A 101 -37.15 -24.55 -7.81
CA THR A 101 -36.92 -23.25 -7.18
C THR A 101 -35.53 -23.19 -6.54
N ALA A 102 -35.06 -24.27 -5.91
CA ALA A 102 -33.70 -24.38 -5.40
C ALA A 102 -32.65 -24.28 -6.52
N ASP A 103 -32.88 -24.97 -7.64
CA ASP A 103 -32.02 -24.89 -8.83
C ASP A 103 -31.93 -23.48 -9.41
N ARG A 104 -33.08 -22.80 -9.59
CA ARG A 104 -33.12 -21.41 -10.03
C ARG A 104 -32.38 -20.50 -9.07
N LYS A 105 -32.48 -20.73 -7.76
CA LYS A 105 -31.79 -19.93 -6.75
C LYS A 105 -30.27 -20.10 -6.82
N LEU A 106 -29.77 -21.32 -7.02
CA LEU A 106 -28.33 -21.56 -7.22
C LEU A 106 -27.80 -20.86 -8.47
N ASN A 107 -28.58 -20.82 -9.56
CA ASN A 107 -28.20 -20.13 -10.80
C ASN A 107 -28.24 -18.59 -10.70
N LEU A 108 -28.69 -18.03 -9.58
CA LEU A 108 -28.56 -16.60 -9.27
C LEU A 108 -27.25 -16.26 -8.56
N LEU A 109 -26.50 -17.27 -8.10
CA LEU A 109 -25.19 -17.07 -7.51
C LEU A 109 -24.16 -16.80 -8.61
N HIS A 110 -23.19 -15.94 -8.31
CA HIS A 110 -22.03 -15.75 -9.16
C HIS A 110 -21.28 -17.09 -9.39
N PRO A 111 -20.60 -17.25 -10.54
CA PRO A 111 -20.02 -18.53 -10.94
C PRO A 111 -19.09 -19.16 -9.90
N GLU A 112 -18.35 -18.36 -9.12
CA GLU A 112 -17.45 -18.83 -8.06
C GLU A 112 -18.17 -19.39 -6.82
N TRP A 113 -19.47 -19.12 -6.65
CA TRP A 113 -20.29 -19.61 -5.53
C TRP A 113 -21.29 -20.68 -5.93
N ASN A 114 -21.38 -21.00 -7.22
CA ASN A 114 -22.28 -22.03 -7.72
C ASN A 114 -21.57 -23.40 -7.71
N PRO A 115 -21.97 -24.35 -6.86
CA PRO A 115 -21.32 -25.66 -6.76
C PRO A 115 -21.44 -26.50 -8.04
N LYS A 116 -22.31 -26.10 -8.98
CA LYS A 116 -22.44 -26.74 -10.30
C LYS A 116 -21.35 -26.31 -11.27
N ASN A 117 -20.66 -25.21 -10.97
CA ASN A 117 -19.63 -24.67 -11.82
C ASN A 117 -18.29 -25.31 -11.45
N ILE A 118 -18.00 -26.47 -12.04
CA ILE A 118 -16.71 -27.15 -11.94
C ILE A 118 -15.74 -26.41 -12.87
N ASN A 119 -15.30 -25.21 -12.50
CA ASN A 119 -14.30 -24.48 -13.26
C ASN A 119 -13.18 -24.05 -12.34
N ILE A 120 -12.45 -25.06 -11.85
CA ILE A 120 -11.10 -24.87 -11.33
C ILE A 120 -10.20 -25.39 -12.45
N PRO A 121 -9.48 -24.53 -13.18
CA PRO A 121 -8.29 -24.97 -13.88
C PRO A 121 -7.29 -25.38 -12.81
N GLN A 122 -7.38 -26.62 -12.31
CA GLN A 122 -6.27 -27.24 -11.60
C GLN A 122 -5.17 -27.42 -12.64
N LEU A 123 -4.26 -26.45 -12.69
CA LEU A 123 -3.02 -26.59 -13.43
C LEU A 123 -2.28 -27.76 -12.79
N THR A 124 -2.30 -28.90 -13.48
CA THR A 124 -1.58 -30.10 -13.07
C THR A 124 -0.13 -29.76 -12.78
N GLU A 125 0.31 -30.09 -11.56
CA GLU A 125 1.71 -30.11 -11.17
C GLU A 125 2.41 -31.19 -11.98
N GLU A 126 3.26 -30.79 -12.91
CA GLU A 126 4.30 -31.67 -13.45
C GLU A 126 5.61 -31.41 -12.70
N PRO A 127 6.44 -32.46 -12.52
CA PRO A 127 7.71 -32.33 -11.80
C PRO A 127 8.57 -31.23 -12.42
N GLN A 128 9.27 -30.47 -11.57
CA GLN A 128 10.23 -29.46 -11.96
C GLN A 128 11.31 -30.07 -12.88
N VAL A 129 11.13 -29.92 -14.19
CA VAL A 129 12.21 -30.13 -15.14
C VAL A 129 13.10 -28.89 -15.08
N ALA A 130 14.40 -29.15 -14.94
CA ALA A 130 15.44 -28.16 -14.77
C ALA A 130 15.51 -27.19 -15.97
N ASP A 131 14.78 -26.08 -15.89
CA ASP A 131 15.15 -24.82 -16.53
C ASP A 131 14.49 -23.65 -15.79
N GLU A 132 15.26 -22.57 -15.54
CA GLU A 132 15.06 -21.52 -14.52
C GLU A 132 13.86 -20.57 -14.75
N SER A 133 12.67 -21.13 -14.93
CA SER A 133 11.41 -20.39 -15.01
C SER A 133 10.59 -20.55 -13.73
N THR A 134 9.91 -19.48 -13.30
CA THR A 134 8.97 -19.54 -12.17
C THR A 134 7.55 -19.42 -12.70
N THR A 135 6.72 -20.43 -12.46
CA THR A 135 5.32 -20.43 -12.88
C THR A 135 4.48 -19.59 -11.91
N PHE A 136 3.57 -18.79 -12.45
CA PHE A 136 2.52 -18.15 -11.68
C PHE A 136 1.47 -19.18 -11.29
N HIS A 137 1.22 -19.32 -10.00
CA HIS A 137 0.14 -20.14 -9.48
C HIS A 137 -0.94 -19.23 -8.90
N ILE A 138 -2.20 -19.57 -9.17
CA ILE A 138 -3.32 -18.94 -8.48
C ILE A 138 -3.19 -19.34 -7.00
N PRO A 139 -3.32 -18.39 -6.05
CA PRO A 139 -3.25 -18.70 -4.62
C PRO A 139 -4.23 -19.80 -4.21
N ASP A 140 -3.87 -20.52 -3.14
CA ASP A 140 -4.62 -21.66 -2.61
C ASP A 140 -6.10 -21.35 -2.35
N GLU A 141 -6.92 -22.40 -2.42
CA GLU A 141 -8.35 -22.34 -2.11
C GLU A 141 -8.57 -21.85 -0.67
N ILE A 142 -9.59 -21.02 -0.50
CA ILE A 142 -10.04 -20.60 0.82
C ILE A 142 -11.03 -21.64 1.34
N GLU A 143 -10.66 -22.31 2.43
CA GLU A 143 -11.41 -23.45 2.96
C GLU A 143 -12.39 -23.06 4.07
N SER A 144 -12.20 -21.90 4.71
CA SER A 144 -12.99 -21.52 5.89
C SER A 144 -13.57 -20.12 5.81
N LEU A 145 -14.71 -19.95 6.47
CA LEU A 145 -15.38 -18.64 6.59
C LEU A 145 -14.46 -17.56 7.17
N GLY A 146 -13.63 -17.90 8.16
CA GLY A 146 -12.78 -16.90 8.82
C GLY A 146 -11.70 -16.32 7.90
N GLU A 147 -11.27 -17.08 6.89
CA GLU A 147 -10.31 -16.63 5.89
C GLU A 147 -10.91 -15.73 4.82
N GLY A 148 -12.22 -15.81 4.56
CA GLY A 148 -12.92 -14.87 3.68
C GLY A 148 -13.30 -13.56 4.35
N LEU A 149 -13.15 -13.42 5.68
CA LEU A 149 -13.52 -12.20 6.41
C LEU A 149 -12.46 -11.12 6.29
N HIS A 150 -12.85 -9.96 5.77
CA HIS A 150 -11.98 -8.81 5.55
C HIS A 150 -12.46 -7.58 6.32
N VAL A 151 -11.51 -6.80 6.83
CA VAL A 151 -11.73 -5.49 7.50
C VAL A 151 -11.03 -4.37 6.76
N LEU A 152 -11.43 -3.13 7.00
CA LEU A 152 -10.82 -1.94 6.38
C LEU A 152 -10.90 -1.98 4.84
N THR A 153 -12.02 -2.47 4.31
CA THR A 153 -12.33 -2.63 2.88
C THR A 153 -12.59 -1.31 2.16
N LYS A 154 -13.20 -0.35 2.87
CA LYS A 154 -13.53 1.00 2.38
C LYS A 154 -12.32 1.95 2.36
N ARG A 155 -11.28 1.63 1.59
CA ARG A 155 -10.11 2.51 1.37
C ARG A 155 -10.31 3.41 0.16
N GLN A 156 -9.82 4.65 0.26
CA GLN A 156 -9.86 5.55 -0.89
C GLN A 156 -8.93 5.07 -2.00
N GLY A 157 -9.44 5.05 -3.23
CA GLY A 157 -8.66 4.74 -4.42
C GLY A 157 -8.42 3.25 -4.67
N GLU A 158 -9.24 2.37 -4.10
CA GLU A 158 -9.37 0.99 -4.58
C GLU A 158 -9.79 0.98 -6.05
N PRO A 159 -9.25 0.07 -6.89
CA PRO A 159 -9.63 -0.02 -8.28
C PRO A 159 -11.11 -0.33 -8.48
N ARG A 160 -11.70 0.18 -9.57
CA ARG A 160 -13.07 -0.17 -9.96
C ARG A 160 -13.08 -1.53 -10.65
N GLU A 161 -14.25 -2.16 -10.72
CA GLU A 161 -14.42 -3.38 -11.49
C GLU A 161 -14.81 -3.09 -12.93
N ARG A 162 -14.26 -3.87 -13.88
CA ARG A 162 -14.60 -3.79 -15.31
C ARG A 162 -14.93 -5.15 -15.92
N ARG A 163 -15.71 -5.13 -17.01
CA ARG A 163 -15.93 -6.29 -17.90
C ARG A 163 -14.86 -6.31 -18.98
N ARG A 164 -14.22 -7.46 -19.20
CA ARG A 164 -13.09 -7.60 -20.13
C ARG A 164 -13.57 -7.60 -21.60
N PRO A 165 -12.87 -6.93 -22.53
CA PRO A 165 -13.01 -7.19 -23.96
C PRO A 165 -12.39 -8.56 -24.31
N HIS A 166 -13.00 -9.28 -25.24
CA HIS A 166 -12.42 -10.51 -25.80
C HIS A 166 -11.37 -10.11 -26.86
N VAL A 167 -10.13 -10.58 -26.73
CA VAL A 167 -9.04 -10.32 -27.68
C VAL A 167 -8.67 -11.66 -28.31
N THR A 168 -8.93 -11.83 -29.60
CA THR A 168 -8.54 -13.01 -30.37
C THR A 168 -7.08 -12.87 -30.80
N GLY A 169 -6.21 -13.79 -30.38
CA GLY A 169 -4.80 -13.84 -30.78
C GLY A 169 -4.38 -15.25 -31.24
N GLU A 170 -3.43 -15.30 -32.18
CA GLU A 170 -2.79 -16.54 -32.69
C GLU A 170 -1.79 -17.15 -31.68
N PRO A 171 -1.36 -18.42 -31.84
CA PRO A 171 -0.74 -19.19 -30.77
C PRO A 171 0.79 -18.99 -30.62
N GLN A 172 1.23 -19.02 -29.36
CA GLN A 172 2.60 -19.07 -28.81
C GLN A 172 3.50 -17.86 -29.09
N ASP A 173 3.40 -16.85 -28.22
CA ASP A 173 4.29 -15.69 -28.22
C ASP A 173 4.95 -15.46 -26.86
N GLN A 174 6.22 -15.03 -26.88
CA GLN A 174 7.01 -14.72 -25.68
C GLN A 174 7.23 -13.21 -25.55
N PRO A 175 6.35 -12.46 -24.88
CA PRO A 175 6.54 -11.04 -24.65
C PRO A 175 7.64 -10.78 -23.61
N VAL A 176 8.54 -9.88 -23.98
CA VAL A 176 9.68 -9.40 -23.21
C VAL A 176 9.46 -7.93 -22.85
N HIS A 177 9.67 -7.56 -21.60
CA HIS A 177 9.44 -6.19 -21.12
C HIS A 177 10.68 -5.61 -20.42
N GLN A 178 10.88 -4.29 -20.58
CA GLN A 178 12.02 -3.58 -19.98
C GLN A 178 11.72 -2.11 -19.72
N THR A 179 12.56 -1.50 -18.87
CA THR A 179 12.48 -0.07 -18.53
C THR A 179 13.83 0.64 -18.62
N PRO A 180 13.87 1.93 -19.01
CA PRO A 180 15.08 2.71 -19.03
C PRO A 180 15.34 3.37 -17.68
N ARG A 181 16.63 3.59 -17.37
CA ARG A 181 17.05 4.40 -16.21
C ARG A 181 17.12 5.88 -16.63
N ALA A 182 15.97 6.56 -16.63
CA ALA A 182 15.86 7.98 -17.05
C ALA A 182 15.09 8.82 -16.02
N ALA A 183 15.20 10.15 -16.11
CA ALA A 183 14.48 11.11 -15.24
C ALA A 183 12.95 11.07 -15.43
N GLN A 184 12.49 10.57 -16.58
CA GLN A 184 11.10 10.27 -16.89
C GLN A 184 10.97 8.77 -17.14
N ALA A 185 9.99 8.12 -16.51
CA ALA A 185 9.80 6.69 -16.62
C ALA A 185 8.99 6.36 -17.88
N ALA A 186 9.42 5.33 -18.62
CA ALA A 186 8.72 4.80 -19.78
C ALA A 186 8.76 3.28 -19.73
N GLY A 187 7.67 2.65 -20.19
CA GLY A 187 7.57 1.21 -20.34
C GLY A 187 7.72 0.82 -21.81
N GLY A 188 8.27 -0.36 -22.05
CA GLY A 188 8.27 -1.00 -23.35
C GLY A 188 8.11 -2.50 -23.17
N PHE A 189 7.30 -3.10 -24.04
CA PHE A 189 7.27 -4.55 -24.21
C PHE A 189 7.28 -4.89 -25.69
N GLY A 190 7.84 -6.04 -26.01
CA GLY A 190 7.90 -6.55 -27.37
C GLY A 190 8.10 -8.05 -27.39
N TYR A 191 7.84 -8.65 -28.54
CA TYR A 191 7.98 -10.08 -28.77
C TYR A 191 9.33 -10.32 -29.44
N GLU A 192 9.33 -10.51 -30.75
CA GLU A 192 10.54 -10.58 -31.57
C GLU A 192 10.92 -9.22 -32.16
N CYS A 193 12.12 -9.15 -32.75
CA CYS A 193 12.58 -7.94 -33.43
C CYS A 193 11.62 -7.58 -34.58
N ASN A 194 11.22 -6.31 -34.65
CA ASN A 194 10.27 -5.78 -35.65
C ASN A 194 8.84 -6.37 -35.63
N ASP A 195 8.44 -7.07 -34.57
CA ASP A 195 7.04 -7.48 -34.42
C ASP A 195 6.11 -6.24 -34.35
N PRO A 196 5.02 -6.19 -35.14
CA PRO A 196 4.12 -5.03 -35.17
C PRO A 196 3.40 -4.76 -33.84
N ARG A 197 3.35 -5.72 -32.93
CA ARG A 197 2.76 -5.60 -31.59
C ARG A 197 3.73 -4.98 -30.59
N ASN A 198 5.01 -4.82 -30.94
CA ASN A 198 5.99 -4.14 -30.12
C ASN A 198 5.55 -2.71 -29.83
N THR A 199 5.45 -2.36 -28.55
CA THR A 199 4.98 -1.04 -28.15
C THR A 199 5.84 -0.42 -27.07
N ASN A 200 5.86 0.91 -27.07
CA ASN A 200 6.42 1.72 -25.99
C ASN A 200 5.39 2.76 -25.57
N PHE A 201 5.51 3.22 -24.32
CA PHE A 201 4.65 4.25 -23.78
C PHE A 201 5.31 4.99 -22.62
N ARG A 202 4.93 6.24 -22.44
CA ARG A 202 5.34 7.04 -21.30
C ARG A 202 4.45 6.77 -20.09
N ILE A 203 5.05 6.67 -18.91
CA ILE A 203 4.30 6.57 -17.66
C ILE A 203 3.61 7.91 -17.35
N PRO A 204 2.31 7.92 -17.05
CA PRO A 204 1.57 9.15 -16.75
C PRO A 204 2.25 10.00 -15.67
N ALA A 205 2.29 11.32 -15.87
CA ALA A 205 2.94 12.25 -14.95
C ALA A 205 2.45 12.19 -13.48
N PRO A 206 1.16 11.91 -13.19
CA PRO A 206 0.69 11.75 -11.80
C PRO A 206 1.29 10.53 -11.08
N TRP A 207 1.83 9.56 -11.82
CA TRP A 207 2.40 8.35 -11.25
C TRP A 207 3.85 8.57 -10.86
N THR A 208 4.34 7.75 -9.92
CA THR A 208 5.75 7.75 -9.55
C THR A 208 6.61 7.38 -10.75
N GLN A 209 7.52 8.28 -11.13
CA GLN A 209 8.46 8.07 -12.23
C GLN A 209 9.62 7.18 -11.75
N SER A 210 9.39 5.86 -11.68
CA SER A 210 10.39 4.87 -11.28
C SER A 210 10.46 3.71 -12.27
N SER A 211 11.61 3.04 -12.33
CA SER A 211 11.80 1.83 -13.13
C SER A 211 10.84 0.71 -12.70
N GLN A 212 10.58 0.58 -11.39
CA GLN A 212 9.65 -0.42 -10.86
C GLN A 212 8.22 -0.21 -11.39
N VAL A 213 7.71 1.03 -11.38
CA VAL A 213 6.37 1.32 -11.91
C VAL A 213 6.30 1.02 -13.40
N ALA A 214 7.33 1.40 -14.14
CA ALA A 214 7.38 1.14 -15.57
C ALA A 214 7.46 -0.37 -15.89
N GLU A 215 8.11 -1.15 -15.03
CA GLU A 215 8.25 -2.61 -15.21
C GLU A 215 6.88 -3.26 -15.01
N ILE A 216 6.21 -2.97 -13.88
CA ILE A 216 4.86 -3.49 -13.60
C ILE A 216 3.88 -3.08 -14.71
N ALA A 217 3.95 -1.83 -15.17
CA ALA A 217 3.07 -1.32 -16.23
C ALA A 217 3.29 -2.04 -17.57
N ALA A 218 4.56 -2.30 -17.93
CA ALA A 218 4.87 -3.04 -19.15
C ALA A 218 4.42 -4.49 -19.05
N THR A 219 4.58 -5.14 -17.90
CA THR A 219 4.05 -6.49 -17.65
C THR A 219 2.52 -6.53 -17.75
N LEU A 220 1.83 -5.57 -17.13
CA LEU A 220 0.36 -5.48 -17.16
C LEU A 220 -0.16 -5.35 -18.59
N GLU A 221 0.46 -4.49 -19.39
CA GLU A 221 0.09 -4.35 -20.79
C GLU A 221 0.42 -5.60 -21.60
N ALA A 222 1.57 -6.25 -21.39
CA ALA A 222 1.89 -7.51 -22.05
C ALA A 222 0.85 -8.61 -21.76
N VAL A 223 0.41 -8.72 -20.50
CA VAL A 223 -0.64 -9.65 -20.07
C VAL A 223 -1.99 -9.34 -20.72
N ARG A 224 -2.34 -8.06 -20.88
CA ARG A 224 -3.60 -7.62 -21.49
C ARG A 224 -3.63 -7.76 -23.02
N ASN A 225 -2.48 -7.64 -23.67
CA ASN A 225 -2.36 -7.75 -25.12
C ASN A 225 -2.12 -9.21 -25.59
N THR A 226 -2.03 -10.17 -24.67
CA THR A 226 -1.89 -11.59 -24.98
C THR A 226 -3.18 -12.34 -24.65
N ASP A 227 -3.64 -13.20 -25.56
CA ASP A 227 -4.82 -14.04 -25.35
C ASP A 227 -4.75 -14.85 -24.04
N SER A 228 -5.89 -15.07 -23.40
CA SER A 228 -5.98 -15.73 -22.08
C SER A 228 -5.83 -17.24 -22.12
N GLU A 229 -6.01 -17.87 -23.29
CA GLU A 229 -5.94 -19.33 -23.50
C GLU A 229 -4.59 -19.78 -24.04
N THR A 230 -3.72 -18.82 -24.37
CA THR A 230 -2.35 -19.08 -24.84
C THR A 230 -1.35 -19.06 -23.68
N GLU A 231 -0.43 -20.03 -23.63
CA GLU A 231 0.67 -20.00 -22.65
C GLU A 231 1.52 -18.74 -22.82
N LEU A 232 1.84 -18.10 -21.69
CA LEU A 232 2.53 -16.81 -21.66
C LEU A 232 3.86 -16.94 -20.94
N THR A 233 4.97 -16.60 -21.59
CA THR A 233 6.29 -16.49 -20.93
C THR A 233 6.73 -15.03 -20.89
N LEU A 234 6.82 -14.47 -19.69
CA LEU A 234 7.25 -13.11 -19.41
C LEU A 234 8.73 -13.08 -19.07
N VAL A 235 9.53 -12.46 -19.94
CA VAL A 235 10.99 -12.35 -19.75
C VAL A 235 11.35 -10.95 -19.24
N SER A 236 12.14 -10.87 -18.17
CA SER A 236 12.69 -9.62 -17.60
C SER A 236 14.18 -9.77 -17.24
N LEU A 237 14.88 -8.64 -17.05
CA LEU A 237 16.25 -8.59 -16.51
C LEU A 237 16.23 -8.53 -14.98
N HIS A 238 15.08 -8.19 -14.39
CA HIS A 238 14.91 -8.03 -12.96
C HIS A 238 13.87 -9.04 -12.47
N ASP A 239 14.02 -9.44 -11.22
CA ASP A 239 13.18 -10.45 -10.57
C ASP A 239 12.01 -9.82 -9.79
N TYR A 240 11.87 -8.49 -9.80
CA TYR A 240 10.95 -7.76 -8.92
C TYR A 240 9.50 -8.16 -9.15
N VAL A 241 9.02 -8.13 -10.40
CA VAL A 241 7.63 -8.50 -10.73
C VAL A 241 7.41 -10.00 -10.54
N SER A 242 8.39 -10.84 -10.93
CA SER A 242 8.35 -12.28 -10.71
C SER A 242 8.13 -12.60 -9.22
N LYS A 243 9.04 -12.15 -8.35
CA LYS A 243 8.94 -12.35 -6.89
C LYS A 243 7.67 -11.76 -6.29
N ALA A 244 7.22 -10.61 -6.79
CA ALA A 244 5.97 -10.02 -6.32
C ALA A 244 4.76 -10.91 -6.62
N MET A 245 4.68 -11.47 -7.82
CA MET A 245 3.52 -12.26 -8.26
C MET A 245 3.58 -13.74 -7.84
N THR A 246 4.78 -14.30 -7.61
CA THR A 246 4.95 -15.73 -7.29
C THR A 246 5.22 -15.99 -5.80
N GLU A 247 6.13 -15.23 -5.17
CA GLU A 247 6.54 -15.48 -3.78
C GLU A 247 5.76 -14.65 -2.77
N LYS A 248 5.47 -13.39 -3.09
CA LYS A 248 4.92 -12.42 -2.14
C LYS A 248 3.42 -12.25 -2.24
N LEU A 249 2.79 -12.67 -3.33
CA LEU A 249 1.37 -12.42 -3.59
C LEU A 249 0.45 -12.89 -2.45
N PRO A 250 0.59 -14.13 -1.91
CA PRO A 250 -0.29 -14.59 -0.83
C PRO A 250 -0.18 -13.74 0.44
N GLU A 251 1.03 -13.28 0.78
CA GLU A 251 1.25 -12.39 1.92
C GLU A 251 0.64 -11.00 1.66
N MET A 252 0.84 -10.43 0.48
CA MET A 252 0.33 -9.11 0.12
C MET A 252 -1.20 -9.06 0.11
N GLU A 253 -1.87 -10.09 -0.41
CA GLU A 253 -3.33 -10.19 -0.45
C GLU A 253 -3.90 -10.38 0.95
N ARG A 254 -3.33 -11.29 1.73
CA ARG A 254 -3.72 -11.51 3.14
C ARG A 254 -3.59 -10.22 3.96
N GLU A 255 -2.49 -9.48 3.80
CA GLU A 255 -2.24 -8.23 4.52
C GLU A 255 -3.03 -7.03 3.97
N GLY A 256 -3.82 -7.23 2.91
CA GLY A 256 -4.65 -6.19 2.33
C GLY A 256 -3.85 -5.08 1.65
N TRP A 257 -2.68 -5.42 1.11
CA TRP A 257 -1.80 -4.52 0.37
C TRP A 257 -1.40 -3.24 1.14
N VAL A 258 -1.34 -3.33 2.47
CA VAL A 258 -0.95 -2.26 3.40
C VAL A 258 0.55 -2.01 3.33
N ASP A 259 0.98 -0.75 3.30
CA ASP A 259 2.39 -0.32 3.29
C ASP A 259 3.18 -0.87 2.08
N ILE A 260 2.46 -1.21 0.99
CA ILE A 260 3.03 -1.67 -0.27
C ILE A 260 3.09 -0.51 -1.25
N ARG A 261 4.30 -0.21 -1.73
CA ARG A 261 4.51 0.80 -2.78
C ARG A 261 3.89 0.32 -4.09
N HIS A 262 3.26 1.24 -4.81
CA HIS A 262 2.66 0.95 -6.12
C HIS A 262 1.58 -0.14 -6.06
N ASN A 263 0.90 -0.30 -4.91
CA ASN A 263 -0.08 -1.38 -4.70
C ASN A 263 -1.21 -1.41 -5.72
N LYS A 264 -1.71 -0.27 -6.20
CA LYS A 264 -2.83 -0.22 -7.16
C LYS A 264 -2.54 -0.96 -8.47
N ILE A 265 -1.35 -0.75 -9.04
CA ILE A 265 -0.96 -1.39 -10.30
C ILE A 265 -0.58 -2.87 -10.08
N LEU A 266 0.00 -3.21 -8.94
CA LEU A 266 0.28 -4.60 -8.57
C LEU A 266 -1.01 -5.40 -8.36
N LYS A 267 -2.02 -4.82 -7.68
CA LYS A 267 -3.36 -5.41 -7.53
C LYS A 267 -3.99 -5.70 -8.89
N CYS A 268 -3.94 -4.73 -9.81
CA CYS A 268 -4.47 -4.88 -11.16
C CYS A 268 -3.73 -5.99 -11.94
N LEU A 269 -2.41 -6.05 -11.86
CA LEU A 269 -1.62 -7.12 -12.48
C LEU A 269 -1.96 -8.50 -11.90
N ALA A 270 -2.02 -8.64 -10.58
CA ALA A 270 -2.37 -9.90 -9.93
C ALA A 270 -3.76 -10.39 -10.38
N ALA A 271 -4.73 -9.48 -10.45
CA ALA A 271 -6.07 -9.79 -10.90
C ALA A 271 -6.13 -10.22 -12.37
N GLU A 272 -5.41 -9.55 -13.27
CA GLU A 272 -5.35 -9.94 -14.69
C GLU A 272 -4.65 -11.30 -14.88
N LEU A 273 -3.62 -11.61 -14.08
CA LEU A 273 -2.95 -12.91 -14.10
C LEU A 273 -3.87 -14.04 -13.63
N LYS A 274 -4.65 -13.83 -12.55
CA LYS A 274 -5.63 -14.80 -12.03
C LYS A 274 -6.74 -15.15 -13.02
N MET A 275 -7.08 -14.23 -13.93
CA MET A 275 -8.10 -14.45 -14.96
C MET A 275 -7.61 -15.23 -16.18
N ARG A 276 -6.30 -15.48 -16.30
CA ARG A 276 -5.76 -16.26 -17.42
C ARG A 276 -6.12 -17.74 -17.23
N LYS A 277 -6.53 -18.40 -18.32
CA LYS A 277 -6.85 -19.85 -18.33
C LYS A 277 -5.59 -20.69 -18.56
N ALA A 278 -4.64 -20.17 -19.32
CA ALA A 278 -3.38 -20.82 -19.63
C ALA A 278 -2.24 -20.41 -18.68
N LYS A 279 -1.21 -21.28 -18.62
CA LYS A 279 -0.03 -21.13 -17.76
C LYS A 279 0.71 -19.83 -18.08
N THR A 280 1.14 -19.12 -17.03
CA THR A 280 2.02 -17.96 -17.14
C THR A 280 3.34 -18.23 -16.43
N LYS A 281 4.46 -18.05 -17.11
CA LYS A 281 5.83 -18.28 -16.61
C LYS A 281 6.60 -16.97 -16.58
N PHE A 282 7.43 -16.80 -15.57
CA PHE A 282 8.38 -15.70 -15.44
C PHE A 282 9.80 -16.23 -15.64
N VAL A 283 10.59 -15.55 -16.48
CA VAL A 283 12.00 -15.87 -16.74
C VAL A 283 12.85 -14.64 -16.50
N VAL A 284 13.87 -14.78 -15.65
CA VAL A 284 14.88 -13.75 -15.44
C VAL A 284 16.06 -14.01 -16.37
N ALA A 285 16.29 -13.12 -17.32
CA ALA A 285 17.30 -13.27 -18.35
C ALA A 285 18.72 -13.24 -17.77
N LYS A 286 19.45 -14.34 -17.96
CA LYS A 286 20.88 -14.45 -17.62
C LYS A 286 21.75 -13.60 -18.53
N GLN A 287 22.89 -13.16 -17.99
CA GLN A 287 23.94 -12.52 -18.77
C GLN A 287 24.44 -13.45 -19.89
N GLY A 288 24.55 -12.93 -21.11
CA GLY A 288 24.97 -13.66 -22.31
C GLY A 288 23.87 -14.48 -22.99
N SER A 289 22.67 -14.59 -22.41
CA SER A 289 21.59 -15.42 -22.96
C SER A 289 20.88 -14.80 -24.17
N ALA A 290 20.20 -15.64 -24.98
CA ALA A 290 19.31 -15.16 -26.03
C ALA A 290 18.17 -14.29 -25.46
N ALA A 291 17.64 -14.66 -24.29
CA ALA A 291 16.65 -13.89 -23.54
C ALA A 291 17.14 -12.47 -23.19
N GLN A 292 18.44 -12.30 -22.91
CA GLN A 292 19.02 -10.97 -22.67
C GLN A 292 18.97 -10.10 -23.93
N LYS A 293 19.20 -10.67 -25.13
CA LYS A 293 19.13 -9.91 -26.39
C LYS A 293 17.72 -9.38 -26.64
N LEU A 294 16.70 -10.19 -26.38
CA LEU A 294 15.30 -9.76 -26.44
C LEU A 294 15.02 -8.63 -25.43
N CYS A 295 15.54 -8.75 -24.21
CA CYS A 295 15.42 -7.69 -23.21
C CYS A 295 16.07 -6.38 -23.68
N HIS A 296 17.25 -6.43 -24.32
CA HIS A 296 17.90 -5.23 -24.84
C HIS A 296 17.05 -4.51 -25.90
N GLU A 297 16.32 -5.25 -26.73
CA GLU A 297 15.40 -4.67 -27.71
C GLU A 297 14.18 -4.02 -27.03
N ALA A 298 13.56 -4.69 -26.07
CA ALA A 298 12.50 -4.10 -25.25
C ALA A 298 12.99 -2.83 -24.51
N MET A 299 14.24 -2.81 -24.06
CA MET A 299 14.85 -1.63 -23.43
C MET A 299 15.07 -0.49 -24.42
N ARG A 300 15.47 -0.80 -25.66
CA ARG A 300 15.58 0.18 -26.75
C ARG A 300 14.22 0.83 -27.03
N LEU A 301 13.15 0.04 -27.13
CA LEU A 301 11.78 0.53 -27.27
C LEU A 301 11.37 1.42 -26.09
N ALA A 302 11.64 0.98 -24.86
CA ALA A 302 11.31 1.76 -23.67
C ALA A 302 12.08 3.10 -23.62
N LYS A 303 13.34 3.15 -24.08
CA LYS A 303 14.10 4.40 -24.25
C LYS A 303 13.48 5.34 -25.27
N LEU A 304 12.92 4.84 -26.38
CA LEU A 304 12.18 5.68 -27.33
C LEU A 304 10.93 6.29 -26.69
N GLY A 305 10.29 5.55 -25.77
CA GLY A 305 9.14 6.05 -25.01
C GLY A 305 9.44 7.20 -24.05
N THR A 306 10.71 7.45 -23.68
CA THR A 306 11.06 8.59 -22.80
C THR A 306 11.12 9.92 -23.57
N THR A 307 11.45 9.88 -24.85
CA THR A 307 11.49 11.06 -25.73
C THR A 307 10.20 11.26 -26.52
N GLY A 308 9.37 10.22 -26.62
CA GLY A 308 8.06 10.29 -27.27
C GLY A 308 7.02 11.12 -26.51
N THR A 309 6.05 11.66 -27.26
CA THR A 309 4.89 12.38 -26.72
C THR A 309 3.70 11.47 -26.41
N ARG A 310 3.76 10.19 -26.81
CA ARG A 310 2.68 9.22 -26.62
C ARG A 310 2.61 8.74 -25.16
N THR A 311 1.78 9.39 -24.38
CA THR A 311 1.28 8.87 -23.10
C THR A 311 0.18 7.85 -23.34
N ARG A 312 0.28 6.68 -22.70
CA ARG A 312 -0.80 5.69 -22.68
C ARG A 312 -1.54 5.83 -21.35
N GLU A 313 -2.86 5.95 -21.43
CA GLU A 313 -3.70 5.90 -20.24
C GLU A 313 -3.82 4.43 -19.81
N ILE A 314 -3.19 4.09 -18.69
CA ILE A 314 -3.20 2.73 -18.15
C ILE A 314 -4.32 2.67 -17.12
N GLU A 315 -5.45 2.13 -17.54
CA GLU A 315 -6.59 1.90 -16.65
C GLU A 315 -6.22 0.83 -15.61
N LEU A 316 -6.42 1.16 -14.33
CA LEU A 316 -6.07 0.28 -13.22
C LEU A 316 -7.24 -0.55 -12.71
N ASP A 317 -8.37 -0.54 -13.41
CA ASP A 317 -9.57 -1.29 -13.05
C ASP A 317 -9.30 -2.80 -13.06
N ILE A 318 -9.89 -3.47 -12.08
CA ILE A 318 -9.73 -4.89 -11.80
C ILE A 318 -10.86 -5.68 -12.50
N PRO A 319 -10.59 -6.85 -13.09
CA PRO A 319 -11.64 -7.74 -13.58
C PRO A 319 -12.65 -8.12 -12.49
N ALA A 320 -13.95 -8.11 -12.81
CA ALA A 320 -14.99 -8.53 -11.87
C ALA A 320 -14.74 -9.96 -11.34
N GLY A 321 -14.99 -10.19 -10.04
CA GLY A 321 -14.78 -11.49 -9.38
C GLY A 321 -13.37 -11.75 -8.84
N THR A 322 -12.40 -10.84 -9.09
CA THR A 322 -11.03 -10.95 -8.56
C THR A 322 -10.68 -9.90 -7.51
N LYS A 323 -11.67 -9.11 -7.12
CA LYS A 323 -11.49 -7.99 -6.22
C LYS A 323 -11.29 -8.49 -4.78
N LEU A 324 -10.12 -8.17 -4.24
CA LEU A 324 -9.78 -8.34 -2.83
C LEU A 324 -9.42 -6.99 -2.22
N THR A 325 -10.22 -6.52 -1.29
CA THR A 325 -10.08 -5.28 -0.53
C THR A 325 -9.90 -5.54 0.95
N GLY A 326 -9.32 -4.57 1.65
CA GLY A 326 -9.10 -4.68 3.09
C GLY A 326 -8.13 -5.80 3.49
N ILE A 327 -8.01 -6.03 4.79
CA ILE A 327 -7.08 -6.97 5.42
C ILE A 327 -7.86 -8.19 5.86
N ARG A 328 -7.37 -9.40 5.57
CA ARG A 328 -7.95 -10.63 6.10
C ARG A 328 -7.94 -10.60 7.63
N LEU A 329 -9.05 -10.93 8.27
CA LEU A 329 -9.15 -10.87 9.73
C LEU A 329 -8.33 -12.01 10.37
N GLN A 330 -8.46 -13.22 9.84
CA GLN A 330 -7.76 -14.41 10.32
C GLN A 330 -6.30 -14.47 9.81
N GLY A 331 -5.39 -14.90 10.69
CA GLY A 331 -3.98 -15.14 10.34
C GLY A 331 -3.17 -13.86 10.08
N ASN A 332 -3.64 -12.70 10.55
CA ASN A 332 -2.95 -11.42 10.43
C ASN A 332 -2.38 -10.90 11.76
N ARG A 333 -1.46 -9.94 11.67
CA ARG A 333 -0.78 -9.34 12.82
C ARG A 333 -1.41 -8.00 13.19
N GLN A 334 -1.47 -7.68 14.49
CA GLN A 334 -1.92 -6.37 15.00
C GLN A 334 -1.19 -5.20 14.30
N LYS A 335 0.11 -5.37 14.02
CA LYS A 335 0.94 -4.38 13.31
C LYS A 335 0.37 -4.03 11.92
N THR A 336 -0.18 -5.00 11.19
CA THR A 336 -0.75 -4.81 9.85
C THR A 336 -2.04 -3.99 9.94
N PHE A 337 -2.93 -4.33 10.88
CA PHE A 337 -4.13 -3.54 11.15
C PHE A 337 -3.80 -2.10 11.58
N TYR A 338 -2.83 -1.92 12.47
CA TYR A 338 -2.39 -0.59 12.90
C TYR A 338 -1.86 0.25 11.74
N LYS A 339 -1.03 -0.33 10.86
CA LYS A 339 -0.56 0.34 9.64
C LYS A 339 -1.72 0.73 8.72
N GLY A 340 -2.66 -0.19 8.46
CA GLY A 340 -3.84 0.09 7.63
C GLY A 340 -4.70 1.23 8.18
N ILE A 341 -4.97 1.24 9.50
CA ILE A 341 -5.68 2.34 10.17
C ILE A 341 -4.90 3.66 10.03
N ARG A 342 -3.58 3.64 10.21
CA ARG A 342 -2.74 4.83 10.05
C ARG A 342 -2.76 5.36 8.62
N GLU A 343 -2.72 4.50 7.61
CA GLU A 343 -2.80 4.91 6.21
C GLU A 343 -4.12 5.63 5.92
N ILE A 344 -5.24 5.03 6.33
CA ILE A 344 -6.58 5.63 6.16
C ILE A 344 -6.66 6.98 6.87
N LYS A 345 -6.24 7.05 8.14
CA LYS A 345 -6.24 8.30 8.89
C LYS A 345 -5.30 9.35 8.28
N THR A 346 -4.15 8.95 7.76
CA THR A 346 -3.19 9.88 7.14
C THR A 346 -3.73 10.43 5.82
N GLN A 347 -4.41 9.62 5.02
CA GLN A 347 -5.06 10.07 3.78
C GLN A 347 -6.21 11.05 4.04
N ALA A 348 -6.94 10.87 5.14
CA ALA A 348 -8.02 11.77 5.54
C ALA A 348 -7.53 13.09 6.17
N LEU A 349 -6.24 13.22 6.49
CA LEU A 349 -5.68 14.40 7.14
C LEU A 349 -5.07 15.36 6.12
N GLU A 350 -5.55 16.59 6.13
CA GLU A 350 -4.91 17.67 5.36
C GLU A 350 -3.53 18.02 5.95
N PRO A 351 -2.48 18.14 5.10
CA PRO A 351 -1.16 18.55 5.57
C PRO A 351 -1.21 19.95 6.19
N ARG A 352 -0.76 20.08 7.44
CA ARG A 352 -0.64 21.39 8.10
C ARG A 352 0.33 22.28 7.34
N SER A 353 -0.14 23.45 6.88
CA SER A 353 0.65 24.41 6.10
C SER A 353 1.95 24.81 6.80
N SER A 354 1.91 25.04 8.12
CA SER A 354 3.09 25.38 8.93
C SER A 354 4.16 24.29 8.93
N THR A 355 3.76 23.01 9.05
CA THR A 355 4.69 21.87 9.01
C THR A 355 5.29 21.70 7.61
N LYS A 356 4.49 21.90 6.55
CA LYS A 356 4.96 21.86 5.16
C LYS A 356 5.97 22.98 4.88
N HIS A 357 5.72 24.18 5.37
CA HIS A 357 6.66 25.31 5.26
C HIS A 357 7.98 24.98 5.95
N LYS A 358 7.95 24.46 7.18
CA LYS A 358 9.15 24.09 7.94
C LYS A 358 9.95 22.96 7.27
N LEU A 359 9.27 21.95 6.71
CA LEU A 359 9.92 20.90 5.91
C LEU A 359 10.61 21.47 4.66
N ASN A 360 9.98 22.43 3.98
CA ASN A 360 10.57 23.06 2.79
C ASN A 360 11.79 23.93 3.13
N GLU A 361 11.74 24.65 4.24
CA GLU A 361 12.87 25.42 4.78
C GLU A 361 14.06 24.49 5.07
N VAL A 362 13.85 23.40 5.80
CA VAL A 362 14.89 22.38 6.07
C VAL A 362 15.44 21.78 4.78
N LYS A 363 14.58 21.45 3.80
CA LYS A 363 15.01 20.95 2.49
C LYS A 363 15.88 21.95 1.75
N ALA A 364 15.55 23.24 1.80
CA ALA A 364 16.33 24.29 1.15
C ALA A 364 17.73 24.38 1.77
N SER A 365 17.83 24.47 3.10
CA SER A 365 19.11 24.51 3.81
C SER A 365 19.95 23.24 3.57
N LEU A 366 19.33 22.05 3.60
CA LEU A 366 20.04 20.79 3.37
C LEU A 366 20.45 20.59 1.90
N LYS A 367 19.75 21.19 0.94
CA LYS A 367 20.15 21.15 -0.48
C LYS A 367 21.49 21.85 -0.67
N THR A 368 21.66 23.02 -0.05
CA THR A 368 22.93 23.77 -0.04
C THR A 368 24.05 22.95 0.58
N LEU A 369 23.78 22.27 1.72
CA LEU A 369 24.81 21.52 2.46
C LEU A 369 25.16 20.15 1.86
N ARG A 370 24.20 19.43 1.24
CA ARG A 370 24.42 18.06 0.73
C ARG A 370 24.53 17.94 -0.78
N GLY A 371 24.20 18.98 -1.53
CA GLY A 371 24.11 18.91 -3.00
C GLY A 371 23.02 17.97 -3.51
N ARG A 372 22.16 17.41 -2.64
CA ARG A 372 21.03 16.56 -3.02
C ARG A 372 19.75 16.96 -2.30
N LEU A 373 18.63 16.74 -2.97
CA LEU A 373 17.31 16.87 -2.39
C LEU A 373 17.07 15.80 -1.32
N VAL A 374 16.38 16.21 -0.27
CA VAL A 374 16.03 15.39 0.90
C VAL A 374 14.53 15.18 0.92
N THR A 375 14.10 13.95 1.22
CA THR A 375 12.68 13.61 1.36
C THR A 375 12.17 13.91 2.77
N ASP A 376 10.86 14.17 2.91
CA ASP A 376 10.24 14.37 4.23
C ASP A 376 10.47 13.18 5.16
N LYS A 377 10.42 11.96 4.60
CA LYS A 377 10.66 10.71 5.33
C LYS A 377 12.09 10.63 5.90
N GLU A 378 13.09 11.13 5.18
CA GLU A 378 14.46 11.20 5.68
C GLU A 378 14.56 12.21 6.83
N ILE A 379 13.92 13.38 6.72
CA ILE A 379 13.93 14.41 7.77
C ILE A 379 13.32 13.84 9.05
N TRP A 380 12.10 13.30 8.97
CA TRP A 380 11.41 12.73 10.14
C TRP A 380 12.18 11.58 10.78
N ARG A 381 12.78 10.69 9.98
CA ARG A 381 13.61 9.59 10.51
C ARG A 381 14.86 10.11 11.23
N SER A 382 15.44 11.20 10.72
CA SER A 382 16.66 11.76 11.29
C SER A 382 16.44 12.31 12.69
N LEU A 383 15.25 12.84 13.00
CA LEU A 383 14.91 13.33 14.35
C LEU A 383 14.83 12.22 15.40
N CYS A 384 14.68 10.96 14.99
CA CYS A 384 14.66 9.80 15.87
C CYS A 384 16.02 9.09 15.96
N ASP A 385 17.11 9.74 15.55
CA ASP A 385 18.46 9.20 15.65
C ASP A 385 18.85 8.99 17.12
N LYS A 386 19.47 7.83 17.43
CA LYS A 386 19.89 7.47 18.80
C LYS A 386 20.96 8.40 19.38
N THR A 387 21.58 9.24 18.56
CA THR A 387 22.52 10.28 18.99
C THR A 387 21.80 11.38 19.80
N PHE A 388 20.51 11.59 19.55
CA PHE A 388 19.73 12.62 20.24
C PHE A 388 19.15 12.09 21.55
N LEU A 389 19.23 12.90 22.60
CA LEU A 389 18.49 12.64 23.82
C LEU A 389 16.97 12.71 23.55
N PRO A 390 16.13 11.93 24.26
CA PRO A 390 14.69 11.93 24.04
C PRO A 390 14.05 13.32 24.13
N ARG A 391 14.52 14.17 25.04
CA ARG A 391 14.02 15.55 25.23
C ARG A 391 14.39 16.44 24.03
N THR A 392 15.61 16.31 23.53
CA THR A 392 16.12 17.03 22.36
C THR A 392 15.37 16.60 21.09
N SER A 393 15.16 15.30 20.89
CA SER A 393 14.33 14.76 19.80
C SER A 393 12.89 15.31 19.85
N GLN A 394 12.28 15.34 21.05
CA GLN A 394 10.95 15.91 21.24
C GLN A 394 10.92 17.42 20.96
N PHE A 395 11.95 18.16 21.37
CA PHE A 395 12.10 19.58 21.07
C PHE A 395 12.15 19.85 19.56
N LEU A 396 13.01 19.12 18.83
CA LEU A 396 13.14 19.26 17.38
C LEU A 396 11.85 18.86 16.66
N TRP A 397 11.19 17.78 17.10
CA TRP A 397 9.91 17.34 16.54
C TRP A 397 8.81 18.41 16.73
N ARG A 398 8.70 19.01 17.91
CA ARG A 398 7.76 20.10 18.18
C ARG A 398 8.10 21.35 17.36
N ALA A 399 9.39 21.65 17.18
CA ALA A 399 9.84 22.75 16.34
C ALA A 399 9.43 22.56 14.87
N MET A 400 9.57 21.35 14.32
CA MET A 400 9.11 21.02 12.97
C MET A 400 7.61 21.24 12.76
N HIS A 401 6.82 21.08 13.82
CA HIS A 401 5.38 21.31 13.81
C HIS A 401 4.95 22.73 14.17
N ASN A 402 5.89 23.63 14.45
CA ASN A 402 5.62 24.95 15.03
C ASN A 402 4.74 24.86 16.30
N ALA A 403 5.01 23.86 17.16
CA ALA A 403 4.20 23.50 18.32
C ALA A 403 4.76 24.03 19.67
N HIS A 404 5.75 24.93 19.60
CA HIS A 404 6.28 25.63 20.77
C HIS A 404 5.44 26.88 21.05
N ARG A 405 5.23 27.19 22.33
CA ARG A 405 4.43 28.34 22.76
C ARG A 405 5.30 29.60 22.74
N VAL A 406 5.30 30.30 21.61
CA VAL A 406 6.09 31.53 21.37
C VAL A 406 5.27 32.53 20.55
N GLY A 407 5.63 33.80 20.63
CA GLY A 407 5.12 34.83 19.73
C GLY A 407 3.60 34.99 19.82
N HIS A 408 2.96 35.00 18.65
CA HIS A 408 1.51 35.14 18.51
C HIS A 408 0.67 34.21 19.42
N TYR A 409 1.18 33.03 19.81
CA TYR A 409 0.48 32.14 20.74
C TYR A 409 0.07 32.82 22.05
N TRP A 410 0.88 33.76 22.56
CA TRP A 410 0.62 34.40 23.85
C TRP A 410 -0.30 35.62 23.77
N THR A 411 -0.53 36.16 22.56
CA THR A 411 -1.25 37.44 22.37
C THR A 411 -2.69 37.45 22.88
N HIS A 412 -3.35 36.29 22.92
CA HIS A 412 -4.74 36.15 23.32
C HIS A 412 -4.91 35.59 24.74
N ILE A 413 -3.81 35.28 25.44
CA ILE A 413 -3.83 34.75 26.81
C ILE A 413 -3.69 35.93 27.78
N LEU A 414 -4.73 36.17 28.57
CA LEU A 414 -4.75 37.23 29.57
C LEU A 414 -3.56 37.08 30.53
N GLU A 415 -2.93 38.21 30.91
CA GLU A 415 -1.76 38.29 31.81
C GLU A 415 -0.46 37.66 31.28
N CYS A 416 -0.44 37.19 30.03
CA CYS A 416 0.74 36.60 29.39
C CYS A 416 1.09 37.24 28.04
N GLN A 417 0.40 38.30 27.63
CA GLN A 417 0.58 38.90 26.30
C GLN A 417 1.98 39.46 26.09
N ASP A 418 2.64 39.89 27.16
CA ASP A 418 4.02 40.36 27.20
C ASP A 418 5.03 39.29 26.71
N ARG A 419 4.67 38.00 26.78
CA ARG A 419 5.49 36.88 26.29
C ARG A 419 5.42 36.67 24.77
N ALA A 420 4.63 37.47 24.06
CA ALA A 420 4.61 37.45 22.59
C ALA A 420 5.87 38.12 22.00
N THR A 421 6.49 39.03 22.75
CA THR A 421 7.69 39.76 22.35
C THR A 421 8.83 39.47 23.31
N CYS A 422 10.06 39.47 22.82
CA CYS A 422 11.23 39.28 23.67
C CYS A 422 11.42 40.50 24.59
N GLN A 423 11.26 40.33 25.90
CA GLN A 423 11.42 41.41 26.90
C GLN A 423 12.82 42.06 26.91
N TYR A 424 13.83 41.39 26.35
CA TYR A 424 15.20 41.92 26.30
C TYR A 424 15.47 42.83 25.08
N CYS A 425 14.86 42.54 23.93
CA CYS A 425 15.19 43.26 22.68
C CYS A 425 13.99 43.76 21.88
N GLY A 426 12.76 43.45 22.31
CA GLY A 426 11.52 43.98 21.73
C GLY A 426 11.02 43.29 20.46
N GLU A 427 11.77 42.37 19.85
CA GLU A 427 11.32 41.64 18.65
C GLU A 427 10.22 40.61 18.95
N GLU A 428 9.39 40.29 17.94
CA GLU A 428 8.43 39.18 18.05
C GLU A 428 9.16 37.86 18.32
N GLU A 429 8.72 37.16 19.35
CA GLU A 429 9.42 35.98 19.80
C GLU A 429 9.06 34.76 18.94
N SER A 430 9.94 34.42 18.00
CA SER A 430 9.87 33.19 17.22
C SER A 430 10.96 32.21 17.64
N LEU A 431 10.83 30.93 17.27
CA LEU A 431 11.90 29.96 17.54
C LEU A 431 13.21 30.34 16.85
N GLU A 432 13.14 30.89 15.64
CA GLU A 432 14.32 31.40 14.94
C GLU A 432 14.95 32.59 15.67
N HIS A 433 14.13 33.53 16.14
CA HIS A 433 14.59 34.63 16.96
C HIS A 433 15.34 34.11 18.21
N ILE A 434 14.70 33.24 18.98
CA ILE A 434 15.26 32.69 20.22
C ILE A 434 16.62 32.01 19.98
N LEU A 435 16.71 31.18 18.93
CA LEU A 435 17.88 30.35 18.69
C LEU A 435 19.02 31.11 18.02
N LEU A 436 18.76 32.14 17.20
CA LEU A 436 19.77 32.71 16.31
C LEU A 436 19.92 34.24 16.40
N ARG A 437 18.87 34.98 16.75
CA ARG A 437 18.86 36.46 16.62
C ARG A 437 18.71 37.19 17.95
N CYS A 438 18.28 36.51 19.01
CA CYS A 438 18.01 37.13 20.31
C CYS A 438 19.28 37.72 20.92
N LYS A 439 19.23 39.00 21.29
CA LYS A 439 20.35 39.76 21.88
C LYS A 439 20.68 39.41 23.34
N SER A 440 19.91 38.51 23.94
CA SER A 440 20.19 38.04 25.28
C SER A 440 21.41 37.12 25.30
N PRO A 441 22.20 37.10 26.38
CA PRO A 441 23.49 36.40 26.43
C PRO A 441 23.44 34.90 26.08
N GLY A 442 22.32 34.22 26.34
CA GLY A 442 22.21 32.76 26.18
C GLY A 442 22.57 32.20 24.80
N ALA A 443 22.02 32.76 23.71
CA ALA A 443 22.24 32.21 22.37
C ALA A 443 23.68 32.40 21.89
N GLU A 444 24.20 33.63 22.02
CA GLU A 444 25.56 33.99 21.62
C GLU A 444 26.62 33.19 22.37
N ILE A 445 26.52 33.12 23.70
CA ILE A 445 27.49 32.39 24.54
C ILE A 445 27.54 30.90 24.16
N ILE A 446 26.37 30.28 23.96
CA ILE A 446 26.29 28.85 23.63
C ILE A 446 26.83 28.58 22.22
N TRP A 447 26.49 29.40 21.22
CA TRP A 447 27.02 29.20 19.87
C TRP A 447 28.52 29.43 19.79
N ASN A 448 29.05 30.42 20.52
CA ASN A 448 30.49 30.65 20.62
C ASN A 448 31.22 29.47 21.29
N ALA A 449 30.62 28.88 22.34
CA ALA A 449 31.15 27.69 22.98
C ALA A 449 31.13 26.47 22.04
N ALA A 450 30.03 26.27 21.31
CA ALA A 450 29.90 25.20 20.32
C ALA A 450 30.90 25.36 19.16
N GLU A 451 31.10 26.59 18.66
CA GLU A 451 32.07 26.91 17.63
C GLU A 451 33.50 26.64 18.10
N LYS A 452 33.85 27.06 19.33
CA LYS A 452 35.16 26.79 19.91
C LYS A 452 35.45 25.29 19.97
N LEU A 453 34.51 24.49 20.46
CA LEU A 453 34.64 23.04 20.55
C LEU A 453 34.71 22.37 19.17
N TRP A 454 34.03 22.93 18.16
CA TRP A 454 34.12 22.43 16.78
C TRP A 454 35.49 22.71 16.15
N LYS A 455 36.06 23.89 16.39
CA LYS A 455 37.37 24.30 15.85
C LYS A 455 38.54 23.48 16.41
N GLU A 456 38.38 22.82 17.54
CA GLU A 456 39.37 21.82 18.03
C GLU A 456 39.56 20.63 17.07
N ARG A 457 38.64 20.45 16.11
CA ARG A 457 38.77 19.45 15.03
C ARG A 457 39.43 19.99 13.76
N GLU A 458 39.89 21.23 13.76
CA GLU A 458 40.47 21.91 12.60
C GLU A 458 39.52 21.92 11.39
N LEU A 459 38.21 22.04 11.66
CA LEU A 459 37.17 22.14 10.66
C LEU A 459 36.52 23.52 10.69
N ASP A 460 36.13 24.01 9.51
CA ASP A 460 35.38 25.26 9.37
C ASP A 460 34.03 25.16 10.09
N TRP A 461 33.68 26.22 10.83
CA TRP A 461 32.40 26.30 11.51
C TRP A 461 31.27 26.40 10.48
N PRO A 462 30.31 25.46 10.47
CA PRO A 462 29.21 25.49 9.52
C PRO A 462 28.24 26.63 9.83
N GLU A 463 27.62 27.17 8.79
CA GLU A 463 26.56 28.17 8.95
C GLU A 463 25.37 27.60 9.75
N VAL A 464 25.03 28.32 10.83
CA VAL A 464 23.92 27.97 11.72
C VAL A 464 22.66 28.68 11.24
N SER A 465 21.67 27.91 10.80
CA SER A 465 20.34 28.38 10.43
C SER A 465 19.29 27.49 11.08
N LEU A 466 18.04 27.94 11.14
CA LEU A 466 16.97 27.12 11.70
C LEU A 466 16.83 25.81 10.90
N GLY A 467 16.99 25.87 9.58
CA GLY A 467 17.01 24.70 8.73
C GLY A 467 18.18 23.74 9.00
N SER A 468 19.38 24.25 9.29
CA SER A 468 20.54 23.38 9.62
C SER A 468 20.42 22.75 11.01
N ILE A 469 19.82 23.46 11.99
CA ILE A 469 19.49 22.92 13.32
C ILE A 469 18.45 21.79 13.20
N LEU A 470 17.32 22.06 12.54
CA LEU A 470 16.23 21.08 12.41
C LEU A 470 16.59 19.91 11.48
N GLY A 471 17.52 20.14 10.55
CA GLY A 471 18.08 19.13 9.65
C GLY A 471 19.37 18.46 10.13
N CYS A 472 19.85 18.76 11.35
CA CYS A 472 21.22 18.41 11.77
C CYS A 472 21.52 16.90 11.71
N GLY A 473 20.50 16.05 11.92
CA GLY A 473 20.61 14.59 11.81
C GLY A 473 21.02 14.07 10.42
N LEU A 474 20.84 14.89 9.38
CA LEU A 474 21.08 14.53 7.98
C LEU A 474 22.36 15.11 7.40
N VAL A 475 22.99 16.07 8.07
CA VAL A 475 24.25 16.67 7.60
C VAL A 475 25.34 15.59 7.63
N GLY A 476 26.14 15.56 6.56
CA GLY A 476 27.19 14.58 6.36
C GLY A 476 28.52 15.28 6.18
N PHE A 477 29.57 14.72 6.76
CA PHE A 477 30.93 15.21 6.67
C PHE A 477 31.79 14.13 6.02
N LYS A 478 32.80 14.55 5.26
CA LYS A 478 33.83 13.66 4.70
C LYS A 478 35.13 13.87 5.46
N ASN A 479 35.92 12.82 5.57
CA ASN A 479 37.31 12.92 6.03
C ASN A 479 38.24 13.31 4.86
N GLU A 480 39.52 13.48 5.14
CA GLU A 480 40.56 13.83 4.16
C GLU A 480 40.62 12.85 2.97
N THR A 481 40.26 11.58 3.18
CA THR A 481 40.21 10.54 2.12
C THR A 481 38.91 10.54 1.32
N GLY A 482 38.03 11.53 1.54
CA GLY A 482 36.73 11.65 0.87
C GLY A 482 35.65 10.68 1.36
N ARG A 483 35.94 9.86 2.38
CA ARG A 483 35.01 8.90 2.97
C ARG A 483 34.13 9.57 4.04
N PRO A 484 32.90 9.08 4.28
CA PRO A 484 32.03 9.64 5.33
C PRO A 484 32.66 9.55 6.73
N SER A 485 32.76 10.70 7.42
CA SER A 485 33.23 10.76 8.81
C SER A 485 32.06 10.58 9.79
N GLN A 486 31.99 9.41 10.44
CA GLN A 486 30.93 9.15 11.43
C GLN A 486 31.11 9.95 12.72
N SER A 487 32.35 10.15 13.18
CA SER A 487 32.67 10.89 14.40
C SER A 487 32.32 12.38 14.27
N THR A 488 32.76 13.04 13.18
CA THR A 488 32.43 14.44 12.89
C THR A 488 30.92 14.63 12.75
N ARG A 489 30.25 13.71 12.04
CA ARG A 489 28.80 13.73 11.91
C ARG A 489 28.09 13.59 13.25
N ARG A 490 28.57 12.72 14.14
CA ARG A 490 28.00 12.54 15.48
C ARG A 490 28.20 13.80 16.33
N LEU A 491 29.41 14.37 16.34
CA LEU A 491 29.71 15.61 17.06
C LEU A 491 28.80 16.75 16.58
N TYR A 492 28.68 16.95 15.27
CA TYR A 492 27.80 17.98 14.71
C TYR A 492 26.36 17.82 15.17
N LYS A 493 25.81 16.60 15.12
CA LYS A 493 24.45 16.31 15.61
C LYS A 493 24.30 16.75 17.07
N ILE A 494 25.23 16.36 17.93
CA ILE A 494 25.19 16.68 19.37
C ILE A 494 25.26 18.19 19.54
N LEU A 495 26.29 18.84 18.99
CA LEU A 495 26.48 20.29 19.13
C LEU A 495 25.27 21.08 18.66
N MET A 496 24.76 20.82 17.47
CA MET A 496 23.63 21.59 16.94
C MET A 496 22.35 21.38 17.74
N SER A 497 22.08 20.13 18.12
CA SER A 497 20.80 19.78 18.77
C SER A 497 20.78 20.14 20.25
N GLU A 498 21.84 19.84 21.00
CA GLU A 498 21.93 20.15 22.43
C GLU A 498 22.13 21.66 22.65
N SER A 499 22.92 22.36 21.82
CA SER A 499 23.01 23.82 21.90
C SER A 499 21.66 24.49 21.70
N ALA A 500 20.93 24.11 20.65
CA ALA A 500 19.61 24.68 20.39
C ALA A 500 18.61 24.36 21.53
N TYR A 501 18.64 23.15 22.07
CA TYR A 501 17.77 22.77 23.18
C TYR A 501 18.11 23.50 24.48
N THR A 502 19.40 23.67 24.80
CA THR A 502 19.84 24.42 25.97
C THR A 502 19.49 25.90 25.87
N ILE A 503 19.67 26.52 24.70
CA ILE A 503 19.20 27.91 24.44
C ILE A 503 17.69 28.02 24.70
N TRP A 504 16.91 27.05 24.20
CA TRP A 504 15.47 26.99 24.43
C TRP A 504 15.10 26.87 25.92
N ILE A 505 15.80 26.02 26.68
CA ILE A 505 15.56 25.88 28.13
C ILE A 505 15.91 27.17 28.87
N ILE A 506 17.06 27.78 28.57
CA ILE A 506 17.51 29.02 29.20
C ILE A 506 16.51 30.14 28.93
N ARG A 507 16.01 30.25 27.69
CA ARG A 507 14.93 31.18 27.36
C ARG A 507 13.68 30.91 28.19
N ASN A 508 13.26 29.66 28.32
CA ASN A 508 12.05 29.34 29.08
C ASN A 508 12.21 29.68 30.56
N ASP A 509 13.35 29.40 31.15
CA ASP A 509 13.62 29.76 32.54
C ASP A 509 13.58 31.27 32.75
N ARG A 510 14.23 32.04 31.85
CA ARG A 510 14.19 33.51 31.86
C ARG A 510 12.76 34.04 31.79
N VAL A 511 11.99 33.62 30.79
CA VAL A 511 10.67 34.19 30.49
C VAL A 511 9.60 33.72 31.48
N ILE A 512 9.69 32.49 31.98
CA ILE A 512 8.63 31.86 32.80
C ILE A 512 8.95 31.92 34.29
N SER A 513 10.19 31.61 34.68
CA SER A 513 10.58 31.50 36.08
C SER A 513 11.17 32.79 36.65
N ARG A 514 11.86 33.59 35.83
CA ARG A 514 12.68 34.73 36.28
C ARG A 514 12.21 36.09 35.78
N SER A 515 10.98 36.18 35.28
CA SER A 515 10.35 37.44 34.84
C SER A 515 11.22 38.31 33.93
N GLY A 516 12.00 37.68 33.04
CA GLY A 516 12.85 38.37 32.06
C GLY A 516 14.34 38.47 32.43
N GLU A 517 14.72 38.17 33.67
CA GLU A 517 16.12 38.28 34.11
C GLU A 517 17.04 37.20 33.51
N PRO A 518 18.11 37.56 32.79
CA PRO A 518 19.03 36.60 32.20
C PRO A 518 19.91 35.93 33.26
N LEU A 519 20.34 34.70 32.96
CA LEU A 519 21.35 33.99 33.75
C LEU A 519 22.74 34.60 33.54
N SER A 520 23.63 34.38 34.51
CA SER A 520 25.04 34.70 34.35
C SER A 520 25.71 33.81 33.31
N GLU A 521 26.81 34.27 32.72
CA GLU A 521 27.59 33.51 31.73
C GLU A 521 28.05 32.14 32.27
N ALA A 522 28.50 32.09 33.53
CA ALA A 522 28.92 30.86 34.18
C ALA A 522 27.76 29.85 34.30
N GLU A 523 26.57 30.30 34.69
CA GLU A 523 25.38 29.44 34.76
C GLU A 523 24.94 28.93 33.38
N ILE A 524 25.05 29.76 32.34
CA ILE A 524 24.73 29.41 30.95
C ILE A 524 25.67 28.30 30.46
N ILE A 525 26.98 28.48 30.61
CA ILE A 525 27.99 27.50 30.20
C ILE A 525 27.84 26.20 31.01
N ASN A 526 27.64 26.28 32.32
CA ASN A 526 27.44 25.10 33.17
C ASN A 526 26.21 24.30 32.74
N LYS A 527 25.10 24.97 32.40
CA LYS A 527 23.90 24.30 31.87
C LYS A 527 24.17 23.59 30.54
N TRP A 528 25.01 24.16 29.68
CA TRP A 528 25.35 23.56 28.38
C TRP A 528 26.31 22.37 28.50
N ILE A 529 27.28 22.42 29.43
CA ILE A 529 28.21 21.30 29.67
C ILE A 529 27.51 20.10 30.34
N LEU A 530 26.48 20.35 31.16
CA LEU A 530 25.73 19.32 31.88
C LEU A 530 24.63 18.64 31.05
N THR A 531 24.33 19.15 29.85
CA THR A 531 23.45 18.51 28.86
C THR A 531 24.14 17.34 28.18
#